data_AF-A0A5K1E898-F1
#
_entry.id   AF-A0A5K1E898-F1
#
_cell.length_a   1.000
_cell.length_b   1.000
_cell.length_c   1.000
_cell.angle_alpha   90.00
_cell.angle_beta   90.00
_cell.angle_gamma   90.00
#
_symmetry.space_group_name_H-M   'P 1'
#
loop_
_entity.id
_entity.type
_entity.pdbx_description
1 polymer ?
#
loop_
_entity_poly.entity_id
_entity_poly.type
_entity_poly.pdbx_seq_one_letter_code
_entity_poly.pdbx_strand_id
1 'polypeptide(L)'
;CAYTMKVNEKSDVYSFGVVLLELATGREAHNGGGEMNLVDWAWQHFEAEKPLAEAMDQRIYDPFVSEQMFDLFKLGLLCTSKLPADRRPMNE
;
A
#
# COMPACT_ATOMS: atom_id res chain seq x y z
N CYS A 1 17.36 -27.82 6.47
CA CYS A 1 16.35 -27.28 7.40
C CYS A 1 15.48 -26.30 6.64
N ALA A 2 14.29 -26.71 6.21
CA ALA A 2 13.35 -25.81 5.57
C ALA A 2 12.85 -24.84 6.65
N TYR A 3 13.10 -23.55 6.47
CA TYR A 3 12.40 -22.53 7.26
C TYR A 3 10.92 -22.69 6.94
N THR A 4 10.15 -23.18 7.90
CA THR A 4 8.70 -23.07 7.82
C THR A 4 8.38 -21.58 7.76
N MET A 5 8.09 -21.07 6.55
CA MET A 5 7.39 -19.80 6.42
C MET A 5 6.13 -19.99 7.25
N LYS A 6 6.08 -19.34 8.41
CA LYS A 6 4.87 -19.30 9.21
C LYS A 6 3.84 -18.61 8.32
N VAL A 7 2.97 -19.39 7.66
CA VAL A 7 1.82 -18.85 6.93
C VAL A 7 1.03 -18.09 7.98
N ASN A 8 1.13 -16.78 7.92
CA ASN A 8 0.52 -15.86 8.86
C ASN A 8 -0.38 -14.98 8.01
N GLU A 9 -1.67 -14.94 8.34
CA GLU A 9 -2.65 -14.08 7.70
C GLU A 9 -2.14 -12.63 7.56
N LYS A 10 -1.36 -12.15 8.54
CA LYS A 10 -0.76 -10.82 8.51
C LYS A 10 0.30 -10.61 7.42
N SER A 11 0.93 -11.67 6.93
CA SER A 11 1.82 -11.61 5.77
C SER A 11 1.02 -11.49 4.48
N ASP A 12 -0.07 -12.26 4.35
CA ASP A 12 -0.97 -12.18 3.19
C ASP A 12 -1.65 -10.80 3.10
N VAL A 13 -2.09 -10.26 4.25
CA VAL A 13 -2.61 -8.89 4.35
C VAL A 13 -1.57 -7.87 3.88
N TYR A 14 -0.30 -8.02 4.29
CA TYR A 14 0.75 -7.10 3.87
C TYR A 14 0.98 -7.15 2.37
N SER A 15 1.13 -8.36 1.80
CA SER A 15 1.31 -8.53 0.36
C SER A 15 0.12 -8.00 -0.43
N PHE A 16 -1.12 -8.21 0.06
CA PHE A 16 -2.30 -7.61 -0.54
C PHE A 16 -2.27 -6.08 -0.46
N GLY A 17 -1.87 -5.51 0.68
CA GLY A 17 -1.70 -4.07 0.85
C GLY A 17 -0.70 -3.45 -0.13
N VAL A 18 0.40 -4.14 -0.42
CA VAL A 18 1.35 -3.71 -1.47
C VAL A 18 0.65 -3.63 -2.82
N VAL A 19 -0.11 -4.65 -3.20
CA VAL A 19 -0.88 -4.68 -4.46
C VAL A 19 -1.89 -3.54 -4.52
N LEU A 20 -2.58 -3.23 -3.41
CA LEU A 20 -3.50 -2.09 -3.35
C LEU A 20 -2.78 -0.76 -3.63
N LEU A 21 -1.58 -0.58 -3.08
CA LEU A 21 -0.76 0.61 -3.33
C LEU A 21 -0.26 0.66 -4.78
N GLU A 22 0.15 -0.47 -5.37
CA GLU A 22 0.54 -0.55 -6.78
C GLU A 22 -0.64 -0.16 -7.69
N LEU A 23 -1.84 -0.66 -7.40
CA LEU A 23 -3.06 -0.35 -8.16
C LEU A 23 -3.45 1.13 -8.03
N ALA A 24 -3.40 1.69 -6.82
CA ALA A 24 -3.78 3.09 -6.60
C ALA A 24 -2.78 4.08 -7.24
N THR A 25 -1.49 3.76 -7.21
CA THR A 25 -0.41 4.70 -7.56
C THR A 25 0.21 4.45 -8.94
N GLY A 26 0.01 3.26 -9.52
CA GLY A 26 0.58 2.85 -10.79
C GLY A 26 2.10 2.64 -10.73
N ARG A 27 2.67 2.61 -9.52
CA ARG A 27 4.11 2.44 -9.25
C ARG A 27 4.39 0.98 -8.96
N GLU A 28 5.56 0.49 -9.38
CA GLU A 28 6.03 -0.85 -9.04
C GLU A 28 6.48 -0.91 -7.57
N ALA A 29 6.15 -2.00 -6.87
CA ALA A 29 6.53 -2.22 -5.48
C ALA A 29 8.05 -2.13 -5.26
N HIS A 30 8.81 -2.57 -6.25
CA HIS A 30 10.27 -2.57 -6.26
C HIS A 30 10.79 -1.98 -7.57
N ASN A 31 10.60 -0.68 -7.77
CA ASN A 31 11.24 0.00 -8.88
C ASN A 31 12.76 0.07 -8.60
N GLY A 32 13.53 -0.81 -9.25
CA GLY A 32 14.93 -1.13 -8.99
C GLY A 32 15.93 -0.03 -9.35
N GLY A 33 15.76 1.17 -8.81
CA GLY A 33 16.67 2.30 -9.01
C GLY A 33 16.74 3.31 -7.85
N GLY A 34 15.99 3.11 -6.76
CA GLY A 34 16.05 3.94 -5.56
C GLY A 34 16.18 3.10 -4.28
N GLU A 35 16.68 3.70 -3.21
CA GLU A 35 16.88 3.05 -1.90
C GLU A 35 15.57 2.74 -1.15
N MET A 36 14.42 3.16 -1.67
CA MET A 36 13.17 3.23 -0.93
C MET A 36 12.03 2.49 -1.65
N ASN A 37 11.41 1.52 -0.96
CA ASN A 37 10.31 0.73 -1.50
C ASN A 37 8.99 1.53 -1.56
N LEU A 38 8.01 1.01 -2.31
CA LEU A 38 6.72 1.67 -2.50
C LEU A 38 5.97 1.93 -1.18
N VAL A 39 6.05 1.01 -0.22
CA VAL A 39 5.37 1.12 1.07
C VAL A 39 5.94 2.30 1.86
N ASP A 40 7.26 2.39 1.96
CA ASP A 40 7.93 3.50 2.63
C ASP A 40 7.57 4.84 1.96
N TRP A 41 7.51 4.87 0.63
CA TRP A 41 7.11 6.06 -0.12
C TRP A 41 5.67 6.48 0.15
N ALA A 42 4.74 5.51 0.18
CA ALA A 42 3.35 5.78 0.46
C ALA A 42 3.17 6.33 1.89
N TRP A 43 3.86 5.75 2.88
CA TRP A 43 3.85 6.24 4.26
C TRP A 43 4.42 7.66 4.38
N GLN A 44 5.56 7.94 3.76
CA GLN A 44 6.13 9.30 3.77
C GLN A 44 5.23 10.32 3.09
N HIS A 45 4.58 9.96 1.98
CA HIS A 45 3.62 10.84 1.30
C HIS A 45 2.43 11.17 2.20
N PHE A 46 1.92 10.16 2.92
CA PHE A 46 0.81 10.31 3.85
C PHE A 46 1.19 11.12 5.11
N GLU A 47 2.32 10.80 5.75
CA GLU A 47 2.82 11.50 6.94
C GLU A 47 3.20 12.96 6.66
N ALA A 48 3.61 13.27 5.42
CA ALA A 48 3.88 14.63 4.98
C ALA A 48 2.61 15.45 4.63
N GLU A 49 1.42 14.88 4.84
CA GLU A 49 0.11 15.48 4.53
C GLU A 49 -0.01 15.99 3.08
N LYS A 50 0.70 15.34 2.15
CA LYS A 50 0.64 15.71 0.73
C LYS A 50 -0.72 15.33 0.15
N PRO A 51 -1.22 16.08 -0.84
CA PRO A 51 -2.48 15.74 -1.51
C PRO A 51 -2.44 14.31 -2.06
N LEU A 52 -3.44 13.49 -1.74
CA LEU A 52 -3.51 12.10 -2.22
C LEU A 52 -3.65 12.03 -3.74
N ALA A 53 -4.24 13.05 -4.37
CA ALA A 53 -4.32 13.16 -5.82
C ALA A 53 -2.94 13.11 -6.51
N GLU A 54 -1.88 13.62 -5.85
CA GLU A 54 -0.50 13.56 -6.37
C GLU A 54 0.10 12.16 -6.32
N ALA A 55 -0.43 11.28 -5.47
CA ALA A 55 0.01 9.89 -5.36
C ALA A 55 -0.71 8.96 -6.35
N MET A 56 -1.86 9.37 -6.91
CA MET A 56 -2.68 8.51 -7.76
C MET A 56 -2.08 8.32 -9.15
N ASP A 57 -2.30 7.14 -9.73
CA ASP A 57 -1.99 6.88 -11.13
C ASP A 57 -2.87 7.73 -12.04
N GLN A 58 -2.24 8.67 -12.73
CA GLN A 58 -2.93 9.60 -13.63
C GLN A 58 -3.57 8.93 -14.85
N ARG A 59 -3.21 7.67 -15.16
CA ARG A 59 -3.84 6.90 -16.26
C ARG A 59 -5.24 6.43 -15.91
N ILE A 60 -5.54 6.27 -14.62
CA ILE A 60 -6.83 5.76 -14.11
C ILE A 60 -7.52 6.75 -13.16
N TYR A 61 -6.86 7.85 -12.80
CA TYR A 61 -7.43 8.86 -11.92
C TYR A 61 -8.66 9.51 -12.56
N ASP A 62 -9.79 9.38 -11.85
CA ASP A 62 -11.05 10.02 -12.20
C ASP A 62 -11.54 10.83 -10.98
N PRO A 63 -11.68 12.17 -11.10
CA PRO A 63 -12.19 13.02 -10.04
C PRO A 63 -13.55 12.58 -9.47
N PHE A 64 -14.42 11.95 -10.27
CA PHE A 64 -15.74 11.51 -9.84
C PHE A 64 -15.72 10.28 -8.92
N VAL A 65 -14.62 9.52 -8.92
CA VAL A 65 -14.40 8.36 -8.03
C VAL A 65 -13.13 8.51 -7.18
N SER A 66 -12.63 9.75 -7.04
CA SER A 66 -11.38 10.05 -6.33
C SER A 66 -11.42 9.63 -4.87
N GLU A 67 -12.58 9.71 -4.21
CA GLU A 67 -12.78 9.28 -2.83
C GLU A 67 -12.49 7.79 -2.66
N GLN A 68 -13.02 6.93 -3.55
CA GLN A 68 -12.78 5.48 -3.51
C GLN A 68 -11.32 5.14 -3.79
N MET A 69 -10.65 5.91 -4.67
CA MET A 69 -9.22 5.75 -4.92
C MET A 69 -8.38 6.13 -3.69
N PHE A 70 -8.76 7.19 -2.97
CA PHE A 70 -8.10 7.59 -1.73
C PHE A 70 -8.33 6.58 -0.61
N ASP A 71 -9.52 5.99 -0.53
CA ASP A 71 -9.81 4.93 0.42
C ASP A 71 -9.00 3.67 0.11
N LEU A 72 -8.84 3.31 -1.18
CA LEU A 72 -7.97 2.21 -1.61
C LEU A 72 -6.52 2.43 -1.17
N PHE A 73 -6.00 3.65 -1.31
CA PHE A 73 -4.66 4.01 -0.87
C PHE A 73 -4.49 3.90 0.65
N LYS A 74 -5.43 4.47 1.42
CA LYS A 74 -5.42 4.38 2.89
C LYS A 74 -5.54 2.93 3.36
N LEU A 75 -6.33 2.12 2.66
CA LEU A 75 -6.47 0.69 2.92
C LEU A 75 -5.12 -0.03 2.75
N GLY A 76 -4.42 0.28 1.65
CA GLY A 76 -3.07 -0.21 1.39
C GLY A 76 -2.09 0.14 2.51
N LEU A 77 -2.14 1.38 3.05
CA LEU A 77 -1.33 1.78 4.21
C LEU A 77 -1.65 0.94 5.45
N LEU A 78 -2.92 0.80 5.81
CA LEU A 78 -3.34 0.02 6.99
C LEU A 78 -2.94 -1.46 6.88
N CYS A 79 -3.01 -2.04 5.68
CA CYS A 79 -2.56 -3.40 5.42
C CYS A 79 -1.03 -3.54 5.52
N THR A 80 -0.29 -2.47 5.24
CA THR A 80 1.18 -2.45 5.21
C THR A 80 1.82 -1.84 6.46
N SER A 81 1.07 -1.67 7.55
CA SER A 81 1.57 -1.23 8.85
C SER A 81 2.84 -2.00 9.26
N LYS A 82 3.83 -1.25 9.79
CA LYS A 82 5.15 -1.78 10.17
C LYS A 82 5.04 -2.94 11.16
N LEU A 83 4.18 -2.81 12.16
CA LEU A 83 3.89 -3.88 13.12
C LEU A 83 2.78 -4.79 12.59
N PRO A 84 2.99 -6.12 12.51
CA PRO A 84 1.95 -7.06 12.07
C PRO A 84 0.67 -7.04 12.91
N ALA A 85 0.76 -6.62 14.18
CA ALA A 85 -0.38 -6.49 15.08
C ALA A 85 -1.33 -5.36 14.68
N ASP A 86 -0.81 -4.31 14.04
CA ASP A 86 -1.57 -3.11 13.64
C ASP A 86 -2.17 -3.24 12.23
N ARG A 87 -1.86 -4.32 11.52
CA ARG A 87 -2.45 -4.60 10.21
C ARG A 87 -3.88 -5.07 10.41
N ARG A 88 -4.83 -4.48 9.68
CA ARG A 88 -6.23 -4.92 9.66
C ARG A 88 -6.35 -6.41 9.27
N PRO A 89 -7.33 -7.17 9.76
CA PRO A 89 -7.59 -8.53 9.28
C PRO A 89 -8.22 -8.47 7.87
N MET A 90 -8.14 -9.58 7.13
CA MET A 90 -8.60 -9.60 5.73
C MET A 90 -10.13 -9.51 5.60
N ASN A 91 -10.85 -9.87 6.66
CA ASN A 91 -12.31 -9.97 6.72
C ASN A 91 -13.00 -8.75 7.33
N GLU A 92 -12.27 -7.65 7.55
CA GLU A 92 -12.80 -6.32 7.89
C GLU A 92 -12.61 -5.35 6.72
#